data_AF-J9CIP1-F1
#
_entry.id   AF-J9CIP1-F1
#
_cell.length_a   1.000
_cell.length_b   1.000
_cell.length_c   1.000
_cell.angle_alpha   90.00
_cell.angle_beta   90.00
_cell.angle_gamma   90.00
#
_symmetry.space_group_name_H-M   'P 1'
#
loop_
_entity.id
_entity.type
_entity.pdbx_description
1 polymer ?
#
loop_
_entity_poly.entity_id
_entity_poly.type
_entity_poly.pdbx_seq_one_letter_code
_entity_poly.pdbx_strand_id
1 'polypeptide(L)'
;MITAADAILAISYSGETNELLTIVPTLKREGATLIAMTGNPASSLARYADVHINCHVNREACPLNLAPTTSTTMTLALGDALAVACLSAKGFTKEDFARSHPGGALGRRLLIHVQDIMRTGNDIPSVLQSVTVLDAVREITKKHIGMTSVVDDCNRVVGIFTEGDLRRLIERVGDIRHVIIGDVMNKNTKDNCSRRISRSCRQID
;
A
#
# COMPACT_ATOMS: atom_id res chain seq x y z
N MET A 1 11.30 18.34 27.96
CA MET A 1 11.00 19.73 28.38
C MET A 1 10.21 20.36 27.25
N ILE A 2 9.12 21.06 27.57
CA ILE A 2 8.28 21.77 26.58
C ILE A 2 8.88 23.15 26.36
N THR A 3 8.85 23.65 25.12
CA THR A 3 9.44 24.91 24.69
C THR A 3 8.48 25.69 23.79
N ALA A 4 8.82 26.95 23.48
CA ALA A 4 8.05 27.77 22.53
C ALA A 4 8.05 27.22 21.08
N ALA A 5 8.91 26.27 20.75
CA ALA A 5 8.90 25.59 19.45
C ALA A 5 7.89 24.42 19.38
N ASP A 6 7.31 24.04 20.52
CA ASP A 6 6.36 22.95 20.59
C ASP A 6 4.91 23.44 20.41
N ALA A 7 4.08 22.56 19.86
CA ALA A 7 2.63 22.74 19.79
C ALA A 7 1.92 21.69 20.64
N ILE A 8 0.90 22.11 21.37
CA ILE A 8 0.13 21.26 22.28
C ILE A 8 -1.29 21.17 21.77
N LEU A 9 -1.74 19.96 21.47
CA LEU A 9 -3.13 19.67 21.15
C LEU A 9 -3.84 19.17 22.42
N ALA A 10 -4.62 20.05 23.04
CA ALA A 10 -5.45 19.70 24.19
C ALA A 10 -6.84 19.24 23.73
N ILE A 11 -7.22 18.02 24.10
CA ILE A 11 -8.50 17.41 23.71
C ILE A 11 -9.37 17.27 24.95
N SER A 12 -10.51 17.96 24.97
CA SER A 12 -11.53 17.81 26.01
C SER A 12 -12.88 18.26 25.45
N TYR A 13 -13.86 17.36 25.41
CA TYR A 13 -15.15 17.70 24.81
C TYR A 13 -15.86 18.86 25.54
N SER A 14 -15.85 18.85 26.88
CA SER A 14 -16.41 19.96 27.66
C SER A 14 -15.51 21.19 27.68
N GLY A 15 -14.19 21.00 27.61
CA GLY A 15 -13.19 22.06 27.78
C GLY A 15 -13.03 22.55 29.22
N GLU A 16 -13.56 21.81 30.19
CA GLU A 16 -13.59 22.19 31.63
C GLU A 16 -12.87 21.18 32.54
N THR A 17 -12.11 20.25 31.96
CA THR A 17 -11.36 19.24 32.74
C THR A 17 -10.27 19.90 33.58
N ASN A 18 -10.37 19.82 34.91
CA ASN A 18 -9.47 20.49 35.86
C ASN A 18 -8.00 20.10 35.66
N GLU A 19 -7.73 18.84 35.35
CA GLU A 19 -6.38 18.32 35.12
C GLU A 19 -5.70 19.05 33.95
N LEU A 20 -6.44 19.33 32.87
CA LEU A 20 -5.94 20.10 31.74
C LEU A 20 -5.83 21.60 32.08
N LEU A 21 -6.86 22.18 32.70
CA LEU A 21 -6.85 23.60 33.04
C LEU A 21 -5.73 23.98 34.01
N THR A 22 -5.33 23.04 34.88
CA THR A 22 -4.25 23.25 35.85
C THR A 22 -2.89 23.44 35.17
N ILE A 23 -2.65 22.77 34.03
CA ILE A 23 -1.36 22.86 33.33
C ILE A 23 -1.29 24.01 32.34
N VAL A 24 -2.44 24.50 31.84
CA VAL A 24 -2.52 25.55 30.81
C VAL A 24 -1.69 26.80 31.14
N PRO A 25 -1.72 27.40 32.35
CA PRO A 25 -0.93 28.59 32.66
C PRO A 25 0.57 28.37 32.50
N THR A 26 1.07 27.18 32.85
CA THR A 26 2.48 26.83 32.68
C THR A 26 2.83 26.72 31.21
N LEU A 27 2.00 26.03 30.42
CA LEU A 27 2.22 25.89 28.96
C LEU A 27 2.28 27.24 28.25
N LYS A 28 1.39 28.17 28.62
CA LYS A 28 1.39 29.54 28.08
C LYS A 28 2.63 30.33 28.48
N ARG A 29 3.12 30.14 29.72
CA ARG A 29 4.34 30.81 30.20
C ARG A 29 5.58 30.33 29.45
N GLU A 30 5.66 29.04 29.13
CA GLU A 30 6.74 28.47 28.30
C GLU A 30 6.65 28.91 26.83
N GLY A 31 5.56 29.57 26.42
CA GLY A 31 5.36 30.10 25.07
C GLY A 31 4.96 29.04 24.03
N ALA A 32 4.60 27.83 24.46
CA ALA A 32 4.13 26.78 23.54
C ALA A 32 2.77 27.16 22.94
N THR A 33 2.56 26.84 21.66
CA THR A 33 1.28 27.10 20.99
C THR A 33 0.22 26.13 21.52
N LEU A 34 -0.88 26.66 22.06
CA LEU A 34 -1.98 25.85 22.59
C LEU A 34 -3.12 25.76 21.56
N ILE A 35 -3.36 24.56 21.06
CA ILE A 35 -4.50 24.21 20.20
C ILE A 35 -5.52 23.45 21.06
N ALA A 36 -6.76 23.90 21.10
CA ALA A 36 -7.83 23.22 21.84
C ALA A 36 -8.84 22.58 20.88
N MET A 37 -9.15 21.31 21.08
CA MET A 37 -10.24 20.61 20.43
C MET A 37 -11.35 20.34 21.44
N THR A 38 -12.44 21.12 21.37
CA THR A 38 -13.55 21.07 22.33
C THR A 38 -14.89 21.25 21.63
N GLY A 39 -15.97 20.72 22.22
CA GLY A 39 -17.34 20.86 21.69
C GLY A 39 -18.06 22.13 22.13
N ASN A 40 -17.45 22.91 23.04
CA ASN A 40 -17.99 24.15 23.56
C ASN A 40 -17.01 25.32 23.32
N PRO A 41 -17.28 26.22 22.36
CA PRO A 41 -16.46 27.40 22.09
C PRO A 41 -16.34 28.38 23.27
N ALA A 42 -17.31 28.37 24.20
CA ALA A 42 -17.29 29.23 25.38
C ALA A 42 -16.50 28.63 26.56
N SER A 43 -16.00 27.40 26.43
CA SER A 43 -15.28 26.72 27.50
C SER A 43 -13.98 27.42 27.89
N SER A 44 -13.55 27.21 29.14
CA SER A 44 -12.28 27.74 29.67
C SER A 44 -11.11 27.37 28.76
N LEU A 45 -10.99 26.10 28.38
CA LEU A 45 -9.89 25.63 27.52
C LEU A 45 -9.92 26.29 26.14
N ALA A 46 -11.10 26.45 25.52
CA ALA A 46 -11.23 27.12 24.23
C ALA A 46 -10.82 28.59 24.30
N ARG A 47 -11.17 29.29 25.39
CA ARG A 47 -10.80 30.70 25.60
C ARG A 47 -9.31 30.91 25.86
N TYR A 48 -8.61 29.93 26.42
CA TYR A 48 -7.18 30.02 26.66
C TYR A 48 -6.31 29.66 25.45
N ALA A 49 -6.86 28.93 24.48
CA ALA A 49 -6.15 28.45 23.31
C ALA A 49 -5.83 29.57 22.31
N ASP A 50 -4.73 29.40 21.59
CA ASP A 50 -4.36 30.25 20.46
C ASP A 50 -5.16 29.88 19.21
N VAL A 51 -5.50 28.59 19.08
CA VAL A 51 -6.37 28.05 18.02
C VAL A 51 -7.41 27.12 18.63
N HIS A 52 -8.68 27.32 18.29
CA HIS A 52 -9.78 26.45 18.69
C HIS A 52 -10.32 25.66 17.49
N ILE A 53 -10.38 24.35 17.64
CA ILE A 53 -11.04 23.41 16.73
C ILE A 53 -12.35 22.99 17.41
N ASN A 54 -13.46 23.53 16.92
CA ASN A 54 -14.77 23.18 17.43
C ASN A 54 -15.19 21.77 16.95
N CYS A 55 -15.29 20.81 17.87
CA CYS A 55 -15.73 19.44 17.61
C CYS A 55 -17.16 19.17 18.09
N HIS A 56 -18.01 20.20 18.17
CA HIS A 56 -19.39 20.08 18.63
C HIS A 56 -20.16 19.00 17.88
N VAL A 57 -20.89 18.17 18.63
CA VAL A 57 -21.86 17.23 18.08
C VAL A 57 -23.23 17.53 18.67
N ASN A 58 -24.27 17.50 17.84
CA ASN A 58 -25.64 17.82 18.27
C ASN A 58 -26.17 16.85 19.34
N ARG A 59 -25.73 15.58 19.27
CA ARG A 59 -26.22 14.51 20.14
C ARG A 59 -25.28 13.30 20.14
N GLU A 60 -25.17 12.66 21.30
CA GLU A 60 -24.53 11.36 21.48
C GLU A 60 -25.46 10.22 21.05
N ALA A 61 -24.87 9.16 20.50
CA ALA A 61 -25.59 7.93 20.19
C ALA A 61 -26.12 7.23 21.46
N CYS A 62 -25.46 7.46 22.61
CA CYS A 62 -25.96 7.03 23.91
C CYS A 62 -27.41 7.50 24.15
N PRO A 63 -28.36 6.60 24.48
CA PRO A 63 -29.76 6.99 24.69
C PRO A 63 -29.98 8.04 25.78
N LEU A 64 -29.12 8.06 26.79
CA LEU A 64 -29.15 9.03 27.88
C LEU A 64 -28.35 10.31 27.58
N ASN A 65 -27.63 10.35 26.46
CA ASN A 65 -26.74 11.45 26.07
C ASN A 65 -25.64 11.75 27.10
N LEU A 66 -25.28 10.78 27.95
CA LEU A 66 -24.27 10.92 29.01
C LEU A 66 -22.91 10.37 28.59
N ALA A 67 -22.91 9.22 27.92
CA ALA A 67 -21.68 8.56 27.52
C ALA A 67 -21.15 9.15 26.21
N PRO A 68 -19.86 9.55 26.16
CA PRO A 68 -19.22 9.97 24.92
C PRO A 68 -19.24 8.84 23.87
N THR A 69 -19.81 9.12 22.70
CA THR A 69 -19.97 8.15 21.61
C THR A 69 -19.76 8.81 20.25
N THR A 70 -20.63 9.77 19.91
CA THR A 70 -20.51 10.59 18.71
C THR A 70 -19.34 11.56 18.87
N SER A 71 -19.18 12.18 20.05
CA SER A 71 -18.08 13.14 20.31
C SER A 71 -16.70 12.51 20.19
N THR A 72 -16.51 11.27 20.67
CA THR A 72 -15.24 10.54 20.56
C THR A 72 -14.94 10.18 19.11
N THR A 73 -15.96 9.74 18.35
CA THR A 73 -15.82 9.45 16.92
C THR A 73 -15.49 10.71 16.11
N MET A 74 -16.16 11.83 16.41
CA MET A 74 -15.89 13.13 15.77
C MET A 74 -14.47 13.61 16.06
N THR A 75 -14.02 13.46 17.32
CA THR A 75 -12.65 13.81 17.75
C THR A 75 -11.62 12.98 16.99
N LEU A 76 -11.84 11.66 16.83
CA LEU A 76 -10.96 10.79 16.05
C LEU A 76 -10.89 11.23 14.59
N ALA A 77 -12.04 11.47 13.95
CA ALA A 77 -12.11 11.93 12.57
C ALA A 77 -11.42 13.29 12.35
N LEU A 78 -11.57 14.23 13.30
CA LEU A 78 -10.84 15.51 13.26
C LEU A 78 -9.33 15.33 13.45
N GLY A 79 -8.91 14.39 14.30
CA GLY A 79 -7.52 14.02 14.45
C GLY A 79 -6.90 13.53 13.14
N ASP A 80 -7.60 12.63 12.44
CA ASP A 80 -7.18 12.15 11.11
C ASP A 80 -7.14 13.30 10.09
N ALA A 81 -8.18 14.13 10.05
CA ALA A 81 -8.23 15.29 9.16
C ALA A 81 -7.06 16.26 9.40
N LEU A 82 -6.72 16.52 10.66
CA LEU A 82 -5.59 17.35 11.04
C LEU A 82 -4.25 16.73 10.61
N ALA A 83 -4.09 15.42 10.81
CA ALA A 83 -2.90 14.70 10.37
C ALA A 83 -2.72 14.77 8.85
N VAL A 84 -3.79 14.52 8.08
CA VAL A 84 -3.78 14.61 6.61
C VAL A 84 -3.50 16.04 6.14
N ALA A 85 -4.10 17.04 6.78
CA ALA A 85 -3.82 18.45 6.47
C ALA A 85 -2.35 18.80 6.72
N CYS A 86 -1.76 18.33 7.84
CA CYS A 86 -0.34 18.50 8.14
C CYS A 86 0.57 17.80 7.12
N LEU A 87 0.23 16.57 6.70
CA LEU A 87 0.98 15.86 5.66
C LEU A 87 0.97 16.62 4.34
N SER A 88 -0.21 17.11 3.94
CA SER A 88 -0.39 17.92 2.72
C SER A 88 0.42 19.22 2.78
N ALA A 89 0.32 19.97 3.88
CA ALA A 89 1.06 21.21 4.08
C ALA A 89 2.59 21.02 4.08
N LYS A 90 3.08 19.85 4.51
CA LYS A 90 4.50 19.48 4.47
C LYS A 90 4.95 18.93 3.11
N GLY A 91 4.05 18.75 2.14
CA GLY A 91 4.35 18.16 0.85
C GLY A 91 4.77 16.69 0.93
N PHE A 92 4.27 15.95 1.93
CA PHE A 92 4.66 14.57 2.18
C PHE A 92 4.34 13.65 0.98
N THR A 93 5.35 12.97 0.44
CA THR A 93 5.21 12.18 -0.79
C THR A 93 5.03 10.67 -0.55
N LYS A 94 4.73 9.93 -1.62
CA LYS A 94 4.70 8.45 -1.59
C LYS A 94 6.08 7.88 -1.23
N GLU A 95 7.15 8.51 -1.71
CA GLU A 95 8.54 8.11 -1.42
C GLU A 95 8.89 8.34 0.04
N ASP A 96 8.45 9.45 0.64
CA ASP A 96 8.63 9.71 2.08
C ASP A 96 7.91 8.68 2.93
N PHE A 97 6.68 8.29 2.53
CA PHE A 97 5.94 7.22 3.17
C PHE A 97 6.71 5.89 3.12
N ALA A 98 7.20 5.53 1.94
CA ALA A 98 7.92 4.29 1.69
C ALA A 98 9.23 4.20 2.52
N ARG A 99 9.96 5.31 2.60
CA ARG A 99 11.18 5.44 3.41
C ARG A 99 10.92 5.38 4.91
N SER A 100 9.80 5.93 5.37
CA SER A 100 9.44 5.94 6.80
C SER A 100 8.86 4.61 7.27
N HIS A 101 8.31 3.80 6.35
CA HIS A 101 7.64 2.53 6.67
C HIS A 101 8.11 1.36 5.78
N PRO A 102 9.43 1.10 5.65
CA PRO A 102 9.95 0.16 4.64
C PRO A 102 9.53 -1.29 4.91
N GLY A 103 9.25 -1.68 6.16
CA GLY A 103 8.80 -3.04 6.52
C GLY A 103 7.30 -3.31 6.28
N GLY A 104 6.51 -2.25 6.08
CA GLY A 104 5.07 -2.37 5.84
C GLY A 104 4.76 -2.96 4.46
N ALA A 105 3.56 -3.51 4.27
CA ALA A 105 3.13 -4.02 2.96
C ALA A 105 3.10 -2.91 1.89
N LEU A 106 2.63 -1.71 2.28
CA LEU A 106 2.60 -0.52 1.41
C LEU A 106 4.01 0.01 1.11
N GLY A 107 4.86 0.16 2.13
CA GLY A 107 6.24 0.62 1.93
C GLY A 107 7.03 -0.33 1.03
N ARG A 108 6.91 -1.65 1.24
CA ARG A 108 7.52 -2.66 0.36
C ARG A 108 7.01 -2.53 -1.08
N ARG A 109 5.70 -2.39 -1.31
CA ARG A 109 5.15 -2.22 -2.67
C ARG A 109 5.67 -0.96 -3.37
N LEU A 110 5.94 0.11 -2.63
CA LEU A 110 6.47 1.36 -3.19
C LEU A 110 7.99 1.31 -3.45
N LEU A 111 8.73 0.43 -2.77
CA LEU A 111 10.18 0.29 -2.91
C LEU A 111 10.64 -0.86 -3.81
N ILE A 112 9.80 -1.87 -4.03
CA ILE A 112 10.15 -3.05 -4.83
C ILE A 112 9.98 -2.72 -6.32
N HIS A 113 11.07 -2.78 -7.08
CA HIS A 113 11.07 -2.70 -8.53
C HIS A 113 10.91 -4.09 -9.16
N VAL A 114 10.46 -4.14 -10.43
CA VAL A 114 10.33 -5.39 -11.19
C VAL A 114 11.66 -6.16 -11.21
N GLN A 115 12.77 -5.47 -11.40
CA GLN A 115 14.11 -6.08 -11.39
C GLN A 115 14.46 -6.78 -10.08
N ASP A 116 13.90 -6.33 -8.95
CA ASP A 116 14.19 -6.89 -7.62
C ASP A 116 13.51 -8.25 -7.39
N ILE A 117 12.51 -8.57 -8.23
CA ILE A 117 11.74 -9.83 -8.17
C ILE A 117 11.87 -10.66 -9.46
N MET A 118 12.52 -10.13 -10.50
CA MET A 118 12.76 -10.86 -11.73
C MET A 118 13.80 -11.96 -11.47
N ARG A 119 13.47 -13.18 -11.88
CA ARG A 119 14.44 -14.28 -11.93
C ARG A 119 15.45 -14.02 -13.05
N THR A 120 16.70 -14.38 -12.81
CA THR A 120 17.82 -14.12 -13.72
C THR A 120 18.59 -15.39 -14.04
N GLY A 121 19.24 -15.43 -15.21
CA GLY A 121 20.13 -16.52 -15.60
C GLY A 121 19.45 -17.88 -15.55
N ASN A 122 20.07 -18.82 -14.83
CA ASN A 122 19.59 -20.21 -14.73
C ASN A 122 18.26 -20.35 -13.99
N ASP A 123 17.76 -19.32 -13.29
CA ASP A 123 16.45 -19.38 -12.64
C ASP A 123 15.29 -19.15 -13.61
N ILE A 124 15.59 -18.71 -14.83
CA ILE A 124 14.59 -18.58 -15.91
C ILE A 124 14.39 -19.97 -16.55
N PRO A 125 13.18 -20.55 -16.48
CA PRO A 125 12.88 -21.80 -17.17
C PRO A 125 13.00 -21.57 -18.68
N SER A 126 13.87 -22.36 -19.30
CA SER A 126 14.15 -22.29 -20.73
C SER A 126 14.42 -23.68 -21.30
N VAL A 127 13.92 -23.92 -22.52
CA VAL A 127 14.16 -25.16 -23.27
C VAL A 127 14.42 -24.87 -24.73
N LEU A 128 15.17 -25.74 -25.42
CA LEU A 128 15.39 -25.63 -26.86
C LEU A 128 14.09 -25.94 -27.63
N GLN A 129 13.87 -25.27 -28.76
CA GLN A 129 12.69 -25.49 -29.61
C GLN A 129 12.53 -26.93 -30.14
N SER A 130 13.60 -27.73 -30.11
CA SER A 130 13.64 -29.11 -30.55
C SER A 130 13.19 -30.13 -29.49
N VAL A 131 12.98 -29.72 -28.23
CA VAL A 131 12.60 -30.65 -27.16
C VAL A 131 11.11 -31.02 -27.22
N THR A 132 10.75 -32.10 -26.52
CA THR A 132 9.36 -32.52 -26.39
C THR A 132 8.57 -31.60 -25.43
N VAL A 133 7.24 -31.58 -25.58
CA VAL A 133 6.35 -30.92 -24.62
C VAL A 133 6.54 -31.48 -23.20
N LEU A 134 6.83 -32.78 -23.06
CA LEU A 134 7.05 -33.40 -21.75
C LEU A 134 8.29 -32.83 -21.04
N ASP A 135 9.36 -32.58 -21.79
CA ASP A 135 10.58 -31.97 -21.24
C ASP A 135 10.35 -30.50 -20.87
N ALA A 136 9.55 -29.77 -21.66
CA ALA A 136 9.12 -28.42 -21.31
C ALA A 136 8.33 -28.38 -19.98
N VAL A 137 7.43 -29.35 -19.75
CA VAL A 137 6.65 -29.48 -18.51
C VAL A 137 7.54 -29.82 -17.31
N ARG A 138 8.56 -30.67 -17.51
CA ARG A 138 9.56 -30.97 -16.47
C ARG A 138 10.33 -29.72 -16.06
N GLU A 139 10.72 -28.87 -17.01
CA GLU A 139 11.41 -27.63 -16.71
C GLU A 139 10.53 -26.63 -15.95
N ILE A 140 9.27 -26.46 -16.37
CA ILE A 140 8.22 -25.68 -15.65
C ILE A 140 8.13 -26.13 -14.19
N THR A 141 8.01 -27.46 -13.98
CA THR A 141 7.89 -28.07 -12.66
C THR A 141 9.16 -27.84 -11.83
N LYS A 142 10.32 -28.08 -12.41
CA LYS A 142 11.64 -27.94 -11.76
C LYS A 142 11.91 -26.52 -11.28
N LYS A 143 11.44 -25.52 -12.02
CA LYS A 143 11.66 -24.10 -11.71
C LYS A 143 10.52 -23.46 -10.92
N HIS A 144 9.44 -24.20 -10.66
CA HIS A 144 8.23 -23.71 -10.00
C HIS A 144 7.69 -22.42 -10.64
N ILE A 145 7.61 -22.43 -11.98
CA ILE A 145 7.01 -21.37 -12.79
C ILE A 145 6.08 -22.02 -13.79
N GLY A 146 4.82 -21.60 -13.84
CA GLY A 146 3.81 -22.11 -14.78
C GLY A 146 4.06 -21.79 -16.26
N MET A 147 5.29 -21.45 -16.65
CA MET A 147 5.72 -21.23 -18.02
C MET A 147 7.20 -21.53 -18.22
N THR A 148 7.58 -21.82 -19.46
CA THR A 148 8.98 -21.88 -19.89
C THR A 148 9.18 -21.06 -21.16
N SER A 149 10.34 -20.44 -21.29
CA SER A 149 10.77 -19.81 -22.53
C SER A 149 11.30 -20.87 -23.49
N VAL A 150 11.03 -20.71 -24.77
CA VAL A 150 11.57 -21.58 -25.82
C VAL A 150 12.62 -20.79 -26.57
N VAL A 151 13.84 -21.35 -26.64
CA VAL A 151 15.02 -20.69 -27.22
C VAL A 151 15.54 -21.42 -28.46
N ASP A 152 16.20 -20.69 -29.35
CA ASP A 152 16.99 -21.25 -30.45
C ASP A 152 18.38 -21.72 -29.97
N ASP A 153 19.17 -22.30 -30.88
CA ASP A 153 20.54 -22.76 -30.58
C ASP A 153 21.51 -21.61 -30.24
N CYS A 154 21.13 -20.36 -30.51
CA CYS A 154 21.84 -19.14 -30.13
C CYS A 154 21.33 -18.55 -28.80
N ASN A 155 20.50 -19.30 -28.06
CA ASN A 155 19.87 -18.90 -26.80
C ASN A 155 18.95 -17.66 -26.91
N ARG A 156 18.38 -17.40 -28.09
CA ARG A 156 17.41 -16.32 -28.31
C ARG A 156 16.00 -16.85 -28.13
N VAL A 157 15.15 -16.10 -27.43
CA VAL A 157 13.75 -16.49 -27.19
C VAL A 157 12.96 -16.44 -28.50
N VAL A 158 12.48 -17.61 -28.93
CA VAL A 158 11.65 -17.80 -30.12
C VAL A 158 10.17 -18.08 -29.79
N GLY A 159 9.88 -18.40 -28.52
CA GLY A 159 8.52 -18.68 -28.07
C GLY A 159 8.38 -18.74 -26.56
N ILE A 160 7.13 -18.88 -26.09
CA ILE A 160 6.82 -19.28 -24.72
C ILE A 160 5.83 -20.45 -24.72
N PHE A 161 5.87 -21.25 -23.67
CA PHE A 161 4.88 -22.29 -23.42
C PHE A 161 4.44 -22.25 -21.96
N THR A 162 3.13 -22.27 -21.73
CA THR A 162 2.53 -22.15 -20.39
C THR A 162 1.73 -23.40 -20.02
N GLU A 163 1.46 -23.63 -18.73
CA GLU A 163 0.52 -24.68 -18.29
C GLU A 163 -0.88 -24.52 -18.92
N GLY A 164 -1.30 -23.29 -19.19
CA GLY A 164 -2.52 -23.01 -19.92
C GLY A 164 -2.48 -23.51 -21.37
N ASP A 165 -1.31 -23.43 -22.03
CA ASP A 165 -1.10 -23.98 -23.37
C ASP A 165 -1.10 -25.51 -23.35
N LEU A 166 -0.48 -26.11 -22.33
CA LEU A 166 -0.51 -27.56 -22.12
C LEU A 166 -1.95 -28.09 -22.03
N ARG A 167 -2.78 -27.49 -21.18
CA ARG A 167 -4.19 -27.89 -21.03
C ARG A 167 -4.94 -27.81 -22.37
N ARG A 168 -4.81 -26.67 -23.06
CA ARG A 168 -5.44 -26.46 -24.39
C ARG A 168 -4.93 -27.44 -25.44
N LEU A 169 -3.65 -27.81 -25.37
CA LEU A 169 -3.04 -28.75 -26.32
C LEU A 169 -3.58 -30.17 -26.13
N ILE A 170 -3.71 -30.62 -24.87
CA ILE A 170 -4.27 -31.94 -24.54
C ILE A 170 -5.73 -32.04 -25.00
N GLU A 171 -6.54 -31.00 -24.75
CA GLU A 171 -7.93 -30.97 -25.22
C GLU A 171 -8.06 -31.10 -26.74
N ARG A 172 -7.09 -30.54 -27.49
CA ARG A 172 -7.12 -30.53 -28.96
C ARG A 172 -6.52 -31.78 -29.59
N VAL A 173 -5.43 -32.30 -29.05
CA VAL A 173 -4.58 -33.32 -29.69
C VAL A 173 -4.58 -34.66 -28.94
N GLY A 174 -4.95 -34.67 -27.66
CA GLY A 174 -4.91 -35.85 -26.81
C GLY A 174 -3.48 -36.19 -26.38
N ASP A 175 -2.85 -37.18 -27.02
CA ASP A 175 -1.51 -37.64 -26.67
C ASP A 175 -0.44 -36.64 -27.15
N ILE A 176 0.31 -36.10 -26.19
CA ILE A 176 1.32 -35.07 -26.39
C ILE A 176 2.76 -35.60 -26.29
N ARG A 177 2.97 -36.91 -26.03
CA ARG A 177 4.30 -37.47 -25.72
C ARG A 177 5.33 -37.26 -26.83
N HIS A 178 4.88 -37.20 -28.07
CA HIS A 178 5.74 -37.04 -29.26
C HIS A 178 5.70 -35.63 -29.85
N VAL A 179 5.00 -34.69 -29.21
CA VAL A 179 4.84 -33.34 -29.73
C VAL A 179 6.08 -32.52 -29.41
N ILE A 180 6.64 -31.88 -30.45
CA ILE A 180 7.77 -30.97 -30.33
C ILE A 180 7.29 -29.59 -29.89
N ILE A 181 8.00 -29.00 -28.93
CA ILE A 181 7.59 -27.72 -28.33
C ILE A 181 7.58 -26.59 -29.36
N GLY A 182 8.50 -26.58 -30.32
CA GLY A 182 8.60 -25.58 -31.39
C GLY A 182 7.36 -25.47 -32.29
N ASP A 183 6.56 -26.54 -32.38
CA ASP A 183 5.35 -26.60 -33.21
C ASP A 183 4.12 -26.05 -32.49
N VAL A 184 4.15 -26.03 -31.15
CA VAL A 184 2.98 -25.68 -30.32
C VAL A 184 3.22 -24.46 -29.43
N MET A 185 4.47 -23.99 -29.33
CA MET A 185 4.81 -22.78 -28.58
C MET A 185 4.09 -21.54 -29.13
N ASN A 186 3.84 -20.58 -28.25
CA ASN A 186 3.35 -19.29 -28.65
C ASN A 186 4.51 -18.42 -29.15
N LYS A 187 4.58 -18.23 -30.48
CA LYS A 187 5.60 -17.42 -31.17
C LYS A 187 5.39 -15.91 -31.03
N ASN A 188 4.22 -15.46 -30.55
CA ASN A 188 3.93 -14.03 -30.31
C ASN A 188 4.47 -13.56 -28.96
N THR A 189 5.78 -13.66 -28.78
CA THR A 189 6.49 -13.25 -27.55
C THR A 189 6.71 -11.75 -27.46
N LYS A 190 6.68 -11.03 -28.59
CA LYS A 190 7.06 -9.60 -28.66
C LYS A 190 6.08 -8.63 -28.00
N ASP A 191 4.83 -9.02 -27.75
CA ASP A 191 3.79 -8.06 -27.33
C ASP A 191 3.17 -8.34 -25.96
N ASN A 192 3.28 -9.57 -25.44
CA ASN A 192 2.57 -9.96 -24.23
C ASN A 192 3.35 -9.79 -22.93
N CYS A 193 4.69 -9.81 -22.96
CA CYS A 193 5.49 -9.64 -21.74
C CYS A 193 5.50 -8.15 -21.29
N SER A 194 5.70 -7.22 -22.22
CA SER A 194 5.63 -5.78 -21.93
C SER A 194 4.20 -5.31 -21.63
N ARG A 195 3.19 -5.77 -22.38
CA ARG A 195 1.79 -5.32 -22.18
C ARG A 195 1.12 -5.91 -20.94
N ARG A 196 1.38 -7.16 -20.53
CA ARG A 196 0.78 -7.71 -19.29
C ARG A 196 1.40 -7.12 -18.03
N ILE A 197 2.72 -6.89 -18.01
CA ILE A 197 3.36 -6.19 -16.89
C ILE A 197 2.83 -4.75 -16.81
N SER A 198 2.66 -4.06 -17.95
CA SER A 198 2.05 -2.71 -17.96
C SER A 198 0.59 -2.67 -17.46
N ARG A 199 -0.19 -3.74 -17.64
CA ARG A 199 -1.60 -3.80 -17.18
C ARG A 199 -1.70 -4.11 -15.70
N SER A 200 -0.82 -4.93 -15.14
CA SER A 200 -0.73 -5.11 -13.68
C SER A 200 -0.10 -3.90 -12.98
N CYS A 201 0.79 -3.15 -13.63
CA CYS A 201 1.29 -1.87 -13.09
C CYS A 201 0.24 -0.76 -13.15
N ARG A 202 -0.61 -0.67 -14.18
CA ARG A 202 -1.69 0.34 -14.25
C ARG A 202 -2.86 0.11 -13.28
N GLN A 203 -2.96 -1.04 -12.62
CA GLN A 203 -3.91 -1.25 -11.53
C GLN A 203 -3.33 -0.88 -10.16
N ILE A 204 -2.11 -0.32 -10.13
CA ILE A 204 -1.40 0.07 -8.93
C ILE A 204 -1.22 1.59 -8.82
N ASP A 205 -1.54 2.36 -9.86
CA ASP A 205 -1.54 3.82 -9.85
C ASP A 205 -2.90 4.41 -9.40
#